data_AF-A0A3C0RVM8-F1
#
_entry.id   AF-A0A3C0RVM8-F1
#
_cell.length_a   1.000
_cell.length_b   1.000
_cell.length_c   1.000
_cell.angle_alpha   90.00
_cell.angle_beta   90.00
_cell.angle_gamma   90.00
#
_symmetry.space_group_name_H-M   'P 1'
#
loop_
_entity.id
_entity.type
_entity.pdbx_description
1 polymer ?
#
loop_
_entity_poly.entity_id
_entity_poly.type
_entity_poly.pdbx_seq_one_letter_code
_entity_poly.pdbx_strand_id
1 'polypeptide(L)'
;ARKVVYVSSAGPNLETKAEYRYMRLIGGDVVGMSTVPEVIVANHMALPVFAISVVTDEGFHEELKPVSLQEIVNVAEKAEPKMTLILKELIALQ
;
A
#
# COMPACT_ATOMS: atom_id res chain seq x y z
N ALA A 1 5.98 -10.83 13.64
CA ALA A 1 5.34 -9.97 12.63
C ALA A 1 5.68 -10.51 11.26
N ARG A 2 4.70 -10.65 10.34
CA ARG A 2 4.97 -11.05 8.96
C ARG A 2 5.63 -9.88 8.24
N LYS A 3 6.75 -10.12 7.56
CA LYS A 3 7.34 -9.12 6.66
C LYS A 3 6.41 -8.99 5.46
N VAL A 4 6.04 -7.77 5.11
CA VAL A 4 5.19 -7.42 3.96
C VAL A 4 6.04 -6.57 3.02
N VAL A 5 6.07 -6.92 1.74
CA VAL A 5 6.82 -6.17 0.72
C VAL A 5 5.86 -5.30 -0.10
N TYR A 6 6.07 -3.99 -0.03
CA TYR A 6 5.37 -3.01 -0.88
C TYR A 6 6.12 -2.83 -2.19
N VAL A 7 5.42 -2.93 -3.31
CA VAL A 7 5.92 -2.66 -4.66
C VAL A 7 5.33 -1.34 -5.14
N SER A 8 6.18 -0.42 -5.61
CA SER A 8 5.73 0.84 -6.19
C SER A 8 5.56 0.72 -7.70
N SER A 9 4.45 1.24 -8.20
CA SER A 9 4.09 1.43 -9.60
C SER A 9 4.01 2.93 -9.90
N ALA A 10 4.11 3.33 -11.17
CA ALA A 10 4.02 4.74 -11.53
C ALA A 10 2.59 5.30 -11.48
N GLY A 11 1.58 4.45 -11.67
CA GLY A 11 0.19 4.89 -11.83
C GLY A 11 -0.03 5.77 -13.08
N PRO A 12 -1.20 6.43 -13.21
CA PRO A 12 -2.38 6.34 -12.34
C PRO A 12 -3.28 5.13 -12.66
N ASN A 13 -2.95 4.38 -13.71
CA ASN A 13 -3.69 3.17 -14.07
C ASN A 13 -3.42 2.07 -13.03
N LEU A 14 -4.46 1.30 -12.71
CA LEU A 14 -4.31 0.09 -11.90
C LEU A 14 -3.63 -1.02 -12.70
N GLU A 15 -3.05 -1.95 -11.98
CA GLU A 15 -2.29 -3.06 -12.54
C GLU A 15 -3.18 -4.10 -13.23
N THR A 16 -2.68 -4.64 -14.32
CA THR A 16 -3.26 -5.79 -15.00
C THR A 16 -3.00 -7.09 -14.24
N LYS A 17 -3.76 -8.15 -14.56
CA LYS A 17 -3.53 -9.50 -14.00
C LYS A 17 -2.11 -10.01 -14.25
N ALA A 18 -1.48 -9.62 -15.36
CA ALA A 18 -0.11 -10.03 -15.67
C ALA A 18 0.91 -9.31 -14.77
N GLU A 19 0.70 -8.02 -14.53
CA GLU A 19 1.54 -7.21 -13.63
C GLU A 19 1.42 -7.68 -12.18
N TYR A 20 0.22 -8.00 -11.68
CA TYR A 20 0.06 -8.60 -10.35
C TYR A 20 0.83 -9.92 -10.20
N ARG A 21 0.80 -10.80 -11.23
CA ARG A 21 1.61 -12.04 -11.22
C ARG A 21 3.10 -11.73 -11.18
N TYR A 22 3.56 -10.77 -11.98
CA TYR A 22 4.95 -10.32 -11.97
C TYR A 22 5.36 -9.80 -10.58
N MET A 23 4.56 -8.92 -9.99
CA MET A 23 4.81 -8.35 -8.66
C MET A 23 4.88 -9.43 -7.59
N ARG A 24 4.02 -10.46 -7.68
CA ARG A 24 4.08 -11.61 -6.78
C ARG A 24 5.36 -12.43 -6.97
N LEU A 25 5.77 -12.65 -8.22
CA LEU A 25 7.00 -13.39 -8.58
C LEU A 25 8.26 -12.71 -8.04
N ILE A 26 8.30 -11.37 -8.04
CA ILE A 26 9.43 -10.61 -7.46
C ILE A 26 9.34 -10.46 -5.93
N GLY A 27 8.33 -11.06 -5.28
CA GLY A 27 8.18 -11.08 -3.83
C GLY A 27 7.31 -9.98 -3.24
N GLY A 28 6.54 -9.26 -4.05
CA GLY A 28 5.56 -8.27 -3.60
C GLY A 28 4.36 -8.90 -2.88
N ASP A 29 3.85 -8.18 -1.88
CA ASP A 29 2.62 -8.50 -1.15
C ASP A 29 1.55 -7.40 -1.29
N VAL A 30 1.98 -6.13 -1.44
CA VAL A 30 1.10 -4.96 -1.64
C VAL A 30 1.65 -4.13 -2.79
N VAL A 31 0.78 -3.54 -3.62
CA VAL A 31 1.17 -2.56 -4.64
C VAL A 31 0.55 -1.20 -4.34
N GLY A 32 1.22 -0.14 -4.73
CA GLY A 32 0.61 1.17 -4.86
C GLY A 32 1.51 2.14 -5.62
N MET A 33 1.08 3.40 -5.70
CA MET A 33 1.63 4.36 -6.67
C MET A 33 2.45 5.49 -5.99
N SER A 34 2.92 5.28 -4.75
CA SER A 34 3.61 6.29 -3.95
C SER A 34 4.62 5.65 -2.99
N THR A 35 4.96 6.35 -1.90
CA THR A 35 5.68 5.88 -0.71
C THR A 35 7.16 5.58 -0.94
N VAL A 36 7.52 4.81 -1.96
CA VAL A 36 8.93 4.42 -2.20
C VAL A 36 9.84 5.63 -2.43
N PRO A 37 9.50 6.62 -3.28
CA PRO A 37 10.31 7.84 -3.41
C PRO A 37 10.51 8.59 -2.10
N GLU A 38 9.46 8.74 -1.30
CA GLU A 38 9.48 9.43 -0.01
C GLU A 38 10.38 8.71 1.00
N VAL A 39 10.32 7.37 1.04
CA VAL A 39 11.15 6.54 1.91
C VAL A 39 12.62 6.59 1.49
N ILE A 40 12.92 6.62 0.19
CA ILE A 40 14.30 6.77 -0.31
C ILE A 40 14.89 8.11 0.18
N VAL A 41 14.13 9.21 0.07
CA VAL A 41 14.58 10.52 0.54
C VAL A 41 14.74 10.55 2.06
N ALA A 42 13.79 10.00 2.82
CA ALA A 42 13.89 9.90 4.28
C ALA A 42 15.13 9.12 4.72
N ASN A 43 15.44 8.00 4.06
CA ASN A 43 16.64 7.22 4.32
C ASN A 43 17.92 7.98 3.96
N HIS A 44 17.93 8.74 2.86
CA HIS A 44 19.05 9.62 2.51
C HIS A 44 19.31 10.68 3.58
N MET A 45 18.27 11.10 4.30
CA MET A 45 18.34 12.02 5.44
C MET A 45 18.58 11.32 6.80
N ALA A 46 18.81 10.01 6.81
CA ALA A 46 18.92 9.17 8.01
C ALA A 46 17.73 9.29 8.97
N LEU A 47 16.53 9.55 8.44
CA LEU A 47 15.29 9.62 9.22
C LEU A 47 14.74 8.20 9.45
N PRO A 48 14.30 7.86 10.67
CA PRO A 48 13.58 6.62 10.91
C PRO A 48 12.23 6.66 10.18
N VAL A 49 11.85 5.54 9.57
CA VAL A 49 10.61 5.40 8.80
C VAL A 49 9.73 4.31 9.39
N PHE A 50 8.47 4.65 9.61
CA PHE A 50 7.39 3.70 9.85
C PHE A 50 6.38 3.84 8.70
N ALA A 51 6.05 2.73 8.04
CA ALA A 51 5.09 2.70 6.94
C ALA A 51 3.88 1.83 7.31
N ILE A 52 2.70 2.32 6.95
CA ILE A 52 1.43 1.62 7.08
C ILE A 52 0.65 1.81 5.78
N SER A 53 -0.03 0.76 5.33
CA SER A 53 -0.86 0.79 4.13
C SER A 53 -2.25 0.24 4.45
N VAL A 54 -3.28 0.91 3.95
CA VAL A 54 -4.64 0.37 3.89
C VAL A 54 -4.77 -0.42 2.60
N VAL A 55 -5.06 -1.71 2.71
CA VAL A 55 -5.34 -2.55 1.54
C VAL A 55 -6.79 -2.29 1.11
N THR A 56 -6.96 -1.60 -0.02
CA THR A 56 -8.26 -1.14 -0.53
C THR A 56 -8.97 -2.15 -1.43
N ASP A 57 -8.18 -3.00 -2.08
CA ASP A 57 -8.61 -3.99 -3.04
C ASP A 57 -7.58 -5.14 -3.08
N GLU A 58 -7.94 -6.24 -3.73
CA GLU A 58 -7.07 -7.41 -3.86
C GLU A 58 -6.81 -7.67 -5.36
N GLY A 59 -5.54 -7.83 -5.73
CA GLY A 59 -5.13 -8.01 -7.13
C GLY A 59 -4.94 -9.46 -7.56
N PHE A 60 -5.02 -10.40 -6.62
CA PHE A 60 -4.60 -11.79 -6.84
C PHE A 60 -5.75 -12.79 -6.67
N HIS A 61 -6.70 -12.75 -7.60
CA HIS A 61 -7.84 -13.66 -7.67
C HIS A 61 -7.82 -14.48 -8.96
N GLU A 62 -8.41 -15.68 -8.93
CA GLU A 62 -8.63 -16.47 -10.16
C GLU A 62 -9.51 -15.70 -11.15
N GLU A 63 -10.57 -15.07 -10.66
CA GLU A 63 -11.45 -14.14 -11.40
C GLU A 63 -11.17 -12.69 -11.00
N LEU A 64 -10.22 -12.04 -11.67
CA LEU A 64 -9.97 -10.61 -11.47
C LEU A 64 -11.09 -9.80 -12.15
N LYS A 65 -11.91 -9.14 -11.34
CA LYS A 65 -12.97 -8.23 -11.83
C LYS A 65 -12.40 -6.82 -12.03
N PRO A 66 -13.01 -6.02 -12.93
CA PRO A 66 -12.68 -4.60 -13.03
C PRO A 66 -12.87 -3.90 -11.68
N VAL A 67 -11.89 -3.10 -11.29
CA VAL A 67 -11.90 -2.38 -10.01
C VAL A 67 -12.55 -1.02 -10.19
N SER A 68 -13.37 -0.62 -9.22
CA SER A 68 -13.98 0.71 -9.15
C SER A 68 -13.17 1.63 -8.25
N LEU A 69 -12.74 2.78 -8.77
CA LEU A 69 -12.06 3.81 -7.99
C LEU A 69 -12.92 4.32 -6.82
N GLN A 70 -14.24 4.40 -7.01
CA GLN A 70 -15.14 4.83 -5.94
C GLN A 70 -15.17 3.82 -4.80
N GLU A 71 -15.09 2.51 -5.10
CA GLU A 71 -15.06 1.48 -4.07
C GLU A 71 -13.76 1.52 -3.28
N ILE A 72 -12.62 1.73 -3.96
CA ILE A 72 -11.31 1.94 -3.32
C ILE A 72 -11.39 3.09 -2.31
N VAL A 73 -11.93 4.25 -2.72
CA VAL A 73 -12.09 5.42 -1.86
C VAL A 73 -12.99 5.11 -0.67
N ASN A 74 -14.14 4.47 -0.91
CA ASN A 74 -15.07 4.11 0.17
C ASN A 74 -14.45 3.13 1.19
N VAL A 75 -13.59 2.21 0.75
CA VAL A 75 -12.87 1.30 1.67
C VAL A 75 -11.83 2.07 2.47
N ALA A 76 -11.09 2.98 1.83
CA ALA A 76 -10.12 3.84 2.51
C ALA A 76 -10.78 4.72 3.58
N GLU A 77 -11.91 5.35 3.28
CA GLU A 77 -12.69 6.16 4.23
C GLU A 77 -13.16 5.36 5.45
N LYS A 78 -13.57 4.10 5.25
CA LYS A 78 -13.96 3.20 6.35
C LYS A 78 -12.77 2.81 7.23
N ALA A 79 -11.58 2.73 6.67
CA ALA A 79 -10.36 2.36 7.39
C ALA A 79 -9.70 3.55 8.09
N GLU A 80 -9.93 4.77 7.60
CA GLU A 80 -9.32 6.01 8.09
C GLU A 80 -9.41 6.16 9.62
N PRO A 81 -10.58 6.00 10.30
CA PRO A 81 -10.67 6.25 11.73
C PRO A 81 -9.76 5.32 12.55
N LYS A 82 -9.60 4.06 12.08
CA LYS A 82 -8.72 3.08 12.74
C LYS A 82 -7.26 3.43 12.53
N MET A 83 -6.89 3.85 11.31
CA MET A 83 -5.53 4.27 11.01
C MET A 83 -5.15 5.53 11.81
N THR A 84 -6.06 6.49 11.92
CA THR A 84 -5.89 7.69 12.74
C THR A 84 -5.66 7.34 14.21
N LEU A 85 -6.40 6.37 14.76
CA LEU A 85 -6.14 5.89 16.12
C LEU A 85 -4.74 5.29 16.26
N ILE A 86 -4.34 4.40 15.35
CA ILE A 86 -3.01 3.77 15.37
C ILE A 86 -1.90 4.81 15.33
N LEU A 87 -2.02 5.82 14.46
CA LEU A 87 -1.03 6.88 14.33
C LEU A 87 -0.95 7.75 15.59
N LYS A 88 -2.10 8.09 16.19
CA LYS A 88 -2.15 8.86 17.45
C LYS A 88 -1.42 8.14 18.58
N GLU A 89 -1.72 6.85 18.77
CA GLU A 89 -1.06 6.06 19.81
C GLU A 89 0.43 5.86 19.53
N LEU A 90 0.82 5.66 18.27
CA LEU A 90 2.23 5.53 17.88
C LEU A 90 3.03 6.80 18.19
N ILE A 91 2.49 7.97 17.85
CA ILE A 91 3.13 9.26 18.12
C ILE A 91 3.24 9.50 19.63
N ALA A 92 2.23 9.12 20.41
CA ALA A 92 2.25 9.28 21.87
C ALA A 92 3.28 8.37 22.57
N LEU A 93 3.78 7.32 21.90
CA LEU A 93 4.81 6.40 22.40
C LEU A 93 6.24 6.84 22.07
N GLN A 94 6.43 7.85 21.20
CA GLN A 94 7.73 8.42 20.87
C GLN A 94 8.18 9.45 21.91
#